data_AF-A0A926WY56-F1
#
_entry.id   AF-A0A926WY56-F1
#
_cell.length_a   1.000
_cell.length_b   1.000
_cell.length_c   1.000
_cell.angle_alpha   90.00
_cell.angle_beta   90.00
_cell.angle_gamma   90.00
#
_symmetry.space_group_name_H-M   'P 1'
#
loop_
_entity.id
_entity.type
_entity.pdbx_description
1 polymer ?
#
loop_
_entity_poly.entity_id
_entity_poly.type
_entity_poly.pdbx_seq_one_letter_code
_entity_poly.pdbx_strand_id
1 'polypeptide(L)' 'MQQFLVWGDRRDRIDLAGRLSFGQLTIRQSGRNALVGVGSSALLVLQHVNANVLTRSDFI' A
#
# COMPACT_ATOMS: atom_id res chain seq x y z
N MET A 1 -8.40 -18.27 16.21
CA MET A 1 -9.03 -17.02 15.76
C MET A 1 -7.96 -16.25 14.98
N GLN A 2 -8.07 -16.18 13.65
CA GLN A 2 -7.09 -15.46 12.81
C GLN A 2 -7.60 -14.04 12.59
N GLN A 3 -6.81 -13.05 12.98
CA GLN A 3 -7.17 -11.63 12.94
C GLN A 3 -6.87 -11.07 11.54
N PHE A 4 -7.93 -10.62 10.85
CA PHE A 4 -7.83 -9.91 9.57
C PHE A 4 -7.51 -8.44 9.86
N LEU A 5 -6.39 -7.95 9.32
CA LEU A 5 -6.08 -6.52 9.37
C LEU A 5 -7.12 -5.79 8.51
N VAL A 6 -8.01 -5.02 9.14
CA VAL A 6 -9.00 -4.18 8.44
C VAL A 6 -8.31 -2.86 8.10
N TRP A 7 -7.87 -2.73 6.86
CA TRP A 7 -7.35 -1.48 6.33
C TRP A 7 -8.46 -0.41 6.33
N GLY A 8 -8.50 0.47 7.34
CA GLY A 8 -9.61 1.43 7.46
C GLY A 8 -9.57 2.42 8.63
N ASP A 9 -8.83 2.15 9.70
CA ASP A 9 -8.94 2.95 10.93
C ASP A 9 -8.02 4.18 10.99
N ARG A 10 -7.50 4.64 9.83
CA ARG A 10 -6.55 5.77 9.68
C ARG A 10 -5.28 5.67 10.53
N ARG A 11 -4.96 4.48 11.06
CA ARG A 11 -3.79 4.23 11.93
C ARG A 11 -2.79 3.25 11.34
N ASP A 12 -3.19 2.48 10.33
CA ASP A 12 -2.27 1.56 9.67
C ASP A 12 -1.33 2.35 8.76
N ARG A 13 -0.03 2.07 8.87
CA ARG A 13 1.03 2.70 8.07
C ARG A 13 1.92 1.61 7.48
N ILE A 14 2.31 1.79 6.22
CA ILE A 14 3.32 0.96 5.56
C ILE A 14 4.67 1.61 5.75
N ASP A 15 5.59 0.89 6.40
CA ASP A 15 6.98 1.31 6.51
C ASP A 15 7.71 1.07 5.18
N LEU A 16 8.36 2.11 4.66
CA LEU A 16 9.20 2.06 3.47
C LEU A 16 10.64 1.74 3.86
N ALA A 17 10.99 0.45 3.77
CA ALA A 17 12.36 0.01 3.99
C ALA A 17 13.32 0.59 2.93
N GLY A 18 14.50 1.02 3.40
CA GLY A 18 15.67 1.32 2.56
C GLY A 18 15.53 2.56 1.68
N ARG A 19 15.70 3.76 2.27
CA ARG A 19 15.77 5.08 1.56
C ARG A 19 14.65 5.34 0.53
N LEU A 20 13.59 4.54 0.56
CA LEU A 20 12.52 4.56 -0.42
C LEU A 20 11.51 5.62 0.02
N SER A 21 11.15 6.48 -0.90
CA SER A 21 10.20 7.56 -0.64
C SER A 21 8.90 7.29 -1.39
N PHE A 22 7.79 7.81 -0.86
CA PHE A 22 6.47 7.67 -1.50
C PHE A 22 6.46 8.08 -2.97
N GLY A 23 7.23 9.11 -3.35
CA GLY A 23 7.31 9.58 -4.75
C GLY A 23 7.97 8.60 -5.72
N GLN A 24 8.64 7.56 -5.22
CA GLN A 24 9.22 6.48 -6.03
C GLN A 24 8.27 5.28 -6.19
N LEU A 25 7.13 5.29 -5.48
CA LEU A 25 6.15 4.22 -5.54
C LEU A 25 5.25 4.37 -6.77
N THR A 26 4.99 3.24 -7.41
CA THR A 26 3.91 3.06 -8.35
C THR A 26 2.77 2.36 -7.63
N ILE A 27 1.62 3.03 -7.53
CA ILE A 27 0.40 2.48 -6.94
C ILE A 27 -0.63 2.30 -8.06
N ARG A 28 -1.13 1.08 -8.24
CA ARG A 28 -2.09 0.76 -9.33
C ARG A 28 -3.21 -0.13 -8.83
N GLN A 29 -4.41 0.08 -9.36
CA GLN A 29 -5.54 -0.81 -9.11
C GLN A 29 -5.40 -2.10 -9.91
N SER A 30 -5.70 -3.24 -9.26
CA SER A 30 -5.81 -4.55 -9.90
C SER A 30 -7.03 -5.28 -9.35
N GLY A 31 -8.14 -5.23 -10.10
CA GLY A 31 -9.42 -5.77 -9.64
C GLY A 31 -9.87 -5.07 -8.34
N ARG A 32 -10.06 -5.84 -7.27
CA ARG A 32 -10.41 -5.31 -5.93
C ARG A 32 -9.20 -4.92 -5.07
N ASN A 33 -7.99 -5.11 -5.56
CA ASN A 33 -6.77 -4.94 -4.77
C ASN A 33 -5.95 -3.74 -5.27
N ALA A 34 -5.12 -3.18 -4.39
CA ALA A 34 -4.11 -2.21 -4.76
C ALA A 34 -2.72 -2.89 -4.82
N LEU A 35 -1.99 -2.65 -5.90
CA LEU A 35 -0.61 -3.08 -6.07
C LEU A 35 0.31 -1.89 -5.81
N VAL A 36 1.28 -2.08 -4.92
CA VAL A 36 2.33 -1.10 -4.61
C VAL A 36 3.67 -1.68 -5.03
N GLY A 37 4.43 -0.92 -5.81
CA GLY A 37 5.72 -1.35 -6.37
C GLY A 37 6.65 -0.19 -6.67
N VAL A 38 7.84 -0.51 -7.19
CA VAL A 38 8.86 0.46 -7.63
C VAL A 38 9.38 0.01 -8.98
N GLY A 39 9.27 0.86 -9.99
CA GLY A 39 9.59 0.49 -11.38
C GLY A 39 8.77 -0.71 -11.84
N SER A 40 9.44 -1.79 -12.26
CA SER A 40 8.82 -3.05 -12.68
C SER A 40 8.61 -4.07 -11.54
N SER A 41 9.04 -3.74 -10.32
CA SER A 41 8.99 -4.66 -9.18
C SER A 41 7.75 -4.42 -8.32
N ALA A 42 6.92 -5.44 -8.13
CA ALA A 42 5.84 -5.41 -7.14
C ALA A 42 6.41 -5.68 -5.74
N LEU A 43 6.08 -4.83 -4.77
CA LEU A 43 6.54 -4.94 -3.38
C LEU A 43 5.45 -5.45 -2.46
N LEU A 44 4.21 -5.02 -2.68
CA LEU A 44 3.08 -5.28 -1.78
C LEU A 44 1.76 -5.35 -2.56
N VAL A 45 0.87 -6.24 -2.10
CA VAL A 45 -0.52 -6.34 -2.55
C VAL A 45 -1.43 -6.06 -1.36
N LEU A 46 -2.21 -4.99 -1.44
CA LEU A 46 -3.24 -4.66 -0.46
C LEU A 46 -4.58 -5.22 -0.94
N GLN A 47 -5.06 -6.23 -0.24
CA GLN A 47 -6.30 -6.92 -0.61
C GLN A 47 -7.52 -6.07 -0.27
N HIS A 48 -8.48 -6.00 -1.19
CA HIS A 48 -9.73 -5.25 -1.02
C HIS A 48 -9.55 -3.74 -0.74
N VAL A 49 -8.39 -3.19 -1.10
CA VAL A 49 -8.08 -1.76 -0.97
C VAL A 49 -8.19 -1.07 -2.33
N ASN A 50 -8.83 0.11 -2.34
CA ASN A 50 -8.84 0.98 -3.50
C ASN A 50 -7.55 1.79 -3.56
N ALA A 51 -6.78 1.66 -4.64
CA ALA A 51 -5.53 2.38 -4.83
C ALA A 51 -5.65 3.90 -4.67
N ASN A 52 -6.80 4.49 -5.04
CA ASN A 52 -7.02 5.93 -4.97
C ASN A 52 -7.23 6.46 -3.55
N VAL A 53 -7.46 5.59 -2.57
CA VAL A 53 -7.54 6.01 -1.16
C VAL A 53 -6.17 6.07 -0.50
N LEU A 54 -5.13 5.53 -1.15
CA LEU A 54 -3.76 5.53 -0.64
C LEU A 54 -3.10 6.88 -0.93
N THR A 55 -2.57 7.47 0.11
CA THR A 55 -1.94 8.78 0.09
C THR A 55 -0.57 8.70 0.73
N ARG A 56 0.22 9.78 0.60
CA ARG A 56 1.54 9.85 1.21
C ARG A 56 1.53 9.59 2.72
N SER A 57 0.47 9.97 3.44
CA SER A 57 0.40 9.80 4.91
C SER A 57 0.25 8.35 5.36
N ASP A 58 -0.10 7.44 4.44
CA ASP A 58 -0.22 6.01 4.72
C ASP A 58 1.14 5.30 4.67
N PHE A 59 2.21 6.00 4.32
CA PHE A 59 3.57 5.49 4.19
C PHE A 59 4.54 6.27 5.10
N ILE A 60 5.37 5.56 5.87
CA ILE A 60 6.38 6.13 6.78
C ILE A 60 7.79 5.70 6.41
#